data_AF-A0A0B1TQF6-F1
#
_entry.id   AF-A0A0B1TQF6-F1
#
_cell.length_a   1.000
_cell.length_b   1.000
_cell.length_c   1.000
_cell.angle_alpha   90.00
_cell.angle_beta   90.00
_cell.angle_gamma   90.00
#
_symmetry.space_group_name_H-M   'P 1'
#
loop_
_entity.id
_entity.type
_entity.pdbx_description
1 polymer ?
#
loop_
_entity_poly.entity_id
_entity_poly.type
_entity_poly.pdbx_seq_one_letter_code
_entity_poly.pdbx_strand_id
1 'polypeptide(L)'
;MILWILLLLLAGANASFCGRSGVPFSVEVLPSGAPVLGCAQPSCLAQPADDVDDSVFNTDASGQIDGFFREGDNSHQGYLQTNKLRARTVHSKLRLLLQCCTFEGLRFSQIVGVTPIGPGEAVTGGEVVRDGRQISFDVIANIRKVVNSADPKM
;
A
#
# COMPACT_ATOMS: atom_id res chain seq x y z
N MET A 1 -29.13 -13.67 18.53
CA MET A 1 -28.13 -12.69 19.03
C MET A 1 -26.71 -13.21 18.99
N ILE A 2 -26.40 -14.44 19.46
CA ILE A 2 -25.04 -15.01 19.39
C ILE A 2 -24.55 -15.21 17.94
N LEU A 3 -25.43 -15.58 17.01
CA LEU A 3 -25.08 -15.74 15.58
C LEU A 3 -24.67 -14.43 14.89
N TRP A 4 -25.26 -13.30 15.31
CA TRP A 4 -24.93 -11.97 14.80
C TRP A 4 -23.62 -11.43 15.40
N ILE A 5 -23.34 -11.74 16.66
CA ILE A 5 -22.05 -11.46 17.31
C ILE A 5 -20.93 -12.30 16.68
N LEU A 6 -21.22 -13.57 16.34
CA LEU A 6 -20.28 -14.46 15.64
C LEU A 6 -19.98 -13.96 14.21
N LEU A 7 -20.98 -13.38 13.52
CA LEU A 7 -20.81 -12.73 12.21
C LEU A 7 -19.99 -11.43 12.28
N LEU A 8 -20.08 -10.68 13.38
CA LEU A 8 -19.26 -9.47 13.63
C LEU A 8 -17.82 -9.80 14.05
N LEU A 9 -17.56 -11.03 14.51
CA LEU A 9 -16.22 -11.56 14.81
C LEU A 9 -15.49 -12.12 13.56
N LEU A 10 -16.17 -12.20 12.41
CA LEU A 10 -15.56 -12.60 11.15
C LEU A 10 -14.73 -11.45 10.56
N ALA A 11 -13.42 -11.59 10.71
CA ALA A 11 -12.38 -11.05 9.83
C ALA A 11 -12.19 -9.52 9.82
N GLY A 12 -11.55 -9.00 10.87
CA GLY A 12 -10.62 -7.89 10.66
C GLY A 12 -9.48 -8.38 9.76
N ALA A 13 -9.60 -8.18 8.45
CA ALA A 13 -8.50 -8.40 7.52
C ALA A 13 -7.52 -7.24 7.68
N ASN A 14 -6.35 -7.50 8.27
CA ASN A 14 -5.26 -6.52 8.28
C ASN A 14 -4.62 -6.53 6.91
N ALA A 15 -4.57 -5.35 6.29
CA ALA A 15 -4.02 -5.13 4.98
C ALA A 15 -3.18 -3.85 5.05
N SER A 16 -2.17 -3.76 4.19
CA SER A 16 -1.27 -2.62 4.25
C SER A 16 -1.91 -1.40 3.60
N PHE A 17 -1.71 -0.23 4.23
CA PHE A 17 -2.31 1.02 3.78
C PHE A 17 -1.51 2.25 4.22
N CYS A 18 -1.58 3.30 3.41
CA CYS A 18 -0.79 4.53 3.55
C CYS A 18 -1.31 5.52 4.61
N GLY A 19 -2.22 5.10 5.49
CA GLY A 19 -2.85 6.04 6.42
C GLY A 19 -3.77 7.05 5.74
N ARG A 20 -4.04 8.15 6.45
CA ARG A 20 -4.80 9.32 5.97
C ARG A 20 -3.92 10.41 5.37
N SER A 21 -2.65 10.49 5.77
CA SER A 21 -1.69 11.49 5.31
C SER A 21 -0.95 11.09 4.04
N GLY A 22 -0.95 9.80 3.67
CA GLY A 22 -0.26 9.27 2.51
C GLY A 22 -1.18 8.75 1.41
N VAL A 23 -0.68 8.75 0.18
CA VAL A 23 -1.30 8.09 -0.99
C VAL A 23 -0.35 7.08 -1.60
N PRO A 24 -0.85 5.97 -2.17
CA PRO A 24 -0.02 4.98 -2.84
C PRO A 24 0.54 5.55 -4.16
N PHE A 25 1.87 5.54 -4.29
CA PHE A 25 2.55 6.05 -5.49
C PHE A 25 3.40 4.98 -6.17
N SER A 26 3.87 3.94 -5.47
CA SER A 26 4.67 2.87 -6.07
C SER A 26 4.22 1.48 -5.65
N VAL A 27 4.47 0.51 -6.52
CA VAL A 27 4.29 -0.92 -6.25
C VAL A 27 5.48 -1.65 -6.82
N GLU A 28 6.11 -2.46 -5.98
CA GLU A 28 7.15 -3.40 -6.36
C GLU A 28 6.66 -4.82 -6.12
N VAL A 29 6.99 -5.75 -7.02
CA VAL A 29 6.80 -7.18 -6.78
C VAL A 29 8.18 -7.79 -6.62
N LEU A 30 8.51 -8.26 -5.42
CA LEU A 30 9.80 -8.89 -5.14
C LEU A 30 9.98 -10.15 -6.01
N PRO A 31 11.22 -10.65 -6.19
CA PRO A 31 11.47 -11.91 -6.90
C PRO A 31 10.68 -13.12 -6.34
N SER A 32 10.32 -13.06 -5.04
CA SER A 32 9.44 -14.04 -4.38
C SER A 32 7.97 -13.97 -4.82
N GLY A 33 7.60 -12.96 -5.60
CA GLY A 33 6.22 -12.63 -5.98
C GLY A 33 5.46 -11.83 -4.91
N ALA A 34 6.15 -11.38 -3.86
CA ALA A 34 5.57 -10.60 -2.78
C ALA A 34 5.41 -9.12 -3.18
N PRO A 35 4.21 -8.52 -3.12
CA PRO A 35 4.03 -7.08 -3.34
C PRO A 35 4.57 -6.24 -2.18
N VAL A 36 5.13 -5.08 -2.50
CA VAL A 36 5.54 -4.01 -1.59
C VAL A 36 4.92 -2.70 -2.04
N LEU A 37 4.20 -2.03 -1.15
CA LEU A 37 3.47 -0.78 -1.42
C LEU A 37 4.27 0.45 -0.97
N GLY A 38 4.56 1.37 -1.88
CA GLY A 38 5.15 2.67 -1.53
C GLY A 38 4.10 3.77 -1.38
N CYS A 39 4.20 4.50 -0.27
CA CYS A 39 3.34 5.61 0.10
C CYS A 39 4.12 6.94 0.05
N ALA A 40 3.44 8.02 -0.33
CA ALA A 40 4.00 9.35 -0.38
C ALA A 40 3.01 10.38 0.20
N GLN A 41 3.53 11.48 0.71
CA GLN A 41 2.77 12.63 1.17
C GLN A 41 2.98 13.79 0.18
N PRO A 42 2.26 13.82 -0.95
CA PRO A 42 2.47 14.82 -1.97
C PRO A 42 2.11 16.23 -1.48
N SER A 43 2.95 17.19 -1.85
CA SER A 43 2.84 18.62 -1.52
C SER A 43 1.50 19.26 -1.92
N CYS A 44 0.87 18.75 -2.99
CA CYS A 44 -0.41 19.25 -3.51
C CYS A 44 -1.64 18.69 -2.79
N LEU A 45 -1.48 17.71 -1.90
CA LEU A 45 -2.57 17.15 -1.11
C LEU A 45 -2.54 17.76 0.28
N ALA A 46 -3.66 18.34 0.71
CA ALA A 46 -3.79 18.97 2.01
C ALA A 46 -3.42 17.97 3.11
N GLN A 47 -2.42 18.31 3.92
CA GLN A 47 -2.04 17.50 5.07
C GLN A 47 -3.15 17.59 6.13
N PRO A 48 -3.47 16.48 6.83
CA PRO A 48 -4.32 16.56 8.00
C PRO A 48 -3.72 17.53 9.04
N ALA A 49 -4.58 18.18 9.83
CA ALA A 49 -4.15 19.19 10.80
C ALA A 49 -3.33 18.61 11.97
N ASP A 50 -3.40 17.29 12.13
CA ASP A 50 -2.68 16.46 13.08
C ASP A 50 -1.60 15.63 12.38
N ASP A 51 -0.37 15.71 12.88
CA ASP A 51 0.80 14.97 12.38
C ASP A 51 0.84 13.53 12.91
N VAL A 52 -0.30 12.83 12.78
CA VAL A 52 -0.46 11.46 13.26
C VAL A 52 -0.24 10.48 12.11
N ASP A 53 0.80 9.66 12.21
CA ASP A 53 1.02 8.53 11.31
C ASP A 53 0.12 7.34 11.70
N ASP A 54 -0.91 7.11 10.91
CA ASP A 54 -1.84 5.98 11.04
C ASP A 54 -1.62 4.90 9.97
N SER A 55 -0.46 4.91 9.29
CA SER A 55 -0.11 3.89 8.32
C SER A 55 0.16 2.53 8.95
N VAL A 56 -0.13 1.47 8.20
CA VAL A 56 0.10 0.09 8.64
C VAL A 56 0.71 -0.68 7.48
N PHE A 57 1.87 -1.27 7.73
CA PHE A 57 2.53 -2.23 6.85
C PHE A 57 2.69 -3.56 7.57
N ASN A 58 2.35 -4.65 6.91
CA ASN A 58 2.48 -5.99 7.46
C ASN A 58 3.90 -6.50 7.28
N THR A 59 4.24 -7.49 8.09
CA THR A 59 5.51 -8.22 7.98
C THR A 59 5.22 -9.69 7.75
N ASP A 60 5.90 -10.28 6.77
CA ASP A 60 5.77 -11.70 6.46
C ASP A 60 6.60 -12.59 7.40
N ALA A 61 6.54 -13.91 7.19
CA ALA A 61 7.27 -14.89 8.00
C ALA A 61 8.81 -14.81 7.86
N SER A 62 9.31 -14.17 6.81
CA SER A 62 10.74 -13.91 6.60
C SER A 62 11.21 -12.60 7.23
N GLY A 63 10.28 -11.80 7.78
CA GLY A 63 10.58 -10.47 8.29
C GLY A 63 10.50 -9.37 7.22
N GLN A 64 10.04 -9.68 6.01
CA GLN A 64 9.89 -8.70 4.94
C GLN A 64 8.65 -7.85 5.18
N ILE A 65 8.82 -6.52 5.15
CA ILE A 65 7.73 -5.54 5.25
C ILE A 65 7.15 -5.31 3.85
N ASP A 66 5.82 -5.25 3.74
CA ASP A 66 5.09 -5.09 2.48
C ASP A 66 4.71 -3.64 2.13
N GLY A 67 5.40 -2.66 2.73
CA GLY A 67 5.31 -1.27 2.30
C GLY A 67 6.25 -0.31 3.03
N PHE A 68 6.30 0.92 2.55
CA PHE A 68 7.19 1.98 3.04
C PHE A 68 6.64 3.38 2.70
N PHE A 69 7.11 4.40 3.42
CA PHE A 69 6.96 5.80 3.00
C PHE A 69 8.18 6.27 2.24
N ARG A 70 7.95 7.12 1.24
CA ARG A 70 9.03 7.83 0.55
C ARG A 70 9.83 8.65 1.56
N GLU A 71 11.15 8.62 1.38
CA GLU A 71 12.06 9.37 2.24
C GLU A 71 11.72 10.87 2.22
N GLY A 72 11.62 11.48 3.40
CA GLY A 72 11.25 12.89 3.56
C GLY A 72 9.74 13.16 3.68
N ASP A 73 8.88 12.23 3.27
CA ASP A 73 7.41 12.37 3.39
C ASP A 73 6.87 11.91 4.76
N ASN A 74 7.72 11.37 5.63
CA ASN A 74 7.37 11.00 7.00
C ASN A 74 8.51 11.46 7.93
N SER A 75 8.39 12.65 8.53
CA SER A 75 9.47 13.23 9.34
C SER A 75 9.57 12.65 10.76
N HIS A 76 8.78 11.65 11.11
CA HIS A 76 8.88 10.97 12.40
C HIS A 76 9.33 9.52 12.25
N GLN A 77 10.63 9.37 11.97
CA GLN A 77 11.47 8.36 12.59
C GLN A 77 11.03 6.90 12.38
N GLY A 78 11.36 6.36 11.20
CA GLY A 78 11.47 4.92 10.91
C GLY A 78 12.57 4.21 11.72
N TYR A 79 12.73 4.55 13.00
CA TYR A 79 13.58 3.88 13.97
C TYR A 79 12.76 3.56 15.24
N LEU A 80 11.58 3.00 15.08
CA LEU A 80 10.97 2.17 16.11
C LEU A 80 10.67 0.79 15.52
N GLN A 81 11.77 0.05 15.29
CA GLN A 81 11.79 -1.38 15.63
C GLN A 81 11.43 -1.52 17.11
N THR A 82 10.15 -1.44 17.46
CA THR A 82 9.70 -1.91 18.77
C THR A 82 8.42 -2.70 18.60
N ASN A 83 8.59 -4.01 18.49
CA ASN A 83 7.70 -4.99 19.11
C ASN A 83 6.19 -4.73 18.96
N LYS A 84 5.67 -4.54 17.75
CA LYS A 84 4.28 -4.93 17.45
C LYS A 84 4.24 -6.42 17.12
N LEU A 85 4.44 -7.21 18.17
CA LEU A 85 4.09 -8.62 18.22
C LEU A 85 2.57 -8.76 18.06
N ARG A 86 2.10 -9.13 16.87
CA ARG A 86 1.17 -10.25 16.59
C ARG A 86 0.46 -10.07 15.24
N ALA A 87 0.72 -11.02 14.34
CA ALA A 87 -0.33 -11.77 13.66
C ALA A 87 0.21 -13.17 13.26
N ARG A 88 -0.24 -14.21 13.96
CA ARG A 88 -0.24 -15.62 13.52
C ARG A 88 -1.57 -15.77 12.76
N THR A 89 -1.72 -16.25 11.53
CA THR A 89 -1.32 -17.49 10.82
C THR A 89 -1.79 -17.26 9.36
N VAL A 90 -1.14 -17.68 8.26
CA VAL A 90 -1.19 -19.01 7.59
C VAL A 90 -0.37 -18.91 6.28
N HIS A 91 0.45 -19.95 6.03
CA HIS A 91 0.99 -20.48 4.76
C HIS A 91 1.31 -19.56 3.56
N SER A 92 2.57 -19.68 3.13
CA SER A 92 3.23 -19.13 1.95
C SER A 92 2.43 -19.17 0.65
N LYS A 93 1.78 -18.03 0.32
CA LYS A 93 1.43 -17.56 -1.03
C LYS A 93 0.90 -16.14 -0.83
N LEU A 94 1.76 -15.11 -0.86
CA LEU A 94 1.35 -13.76 -0.47
C LEU A 94 0.13 -13.35 -1.31
N ARG A 95 -1.01 -13.25 -0.64
CA ARG A 95 -2.27 -12.77 -1.20
C ARG A 95 -2.16 -11.24 -1.10
N LEU A 96 -2.33 -10.56 -2.23
CA LEU A 96 -2.37 -9.11 -2.25
C LEU A 96 -3.50 -8.65 -1.32
N LEU A 97 -3.12 -8.18 -0.13
CA LEU A 97 -4.00 -7.70 0.92
C LEU A 97 -3.74 -6.21 1.05
N LEU A 98 -4.52 -5.43 0.30
CA LEU A 98 -4.51 -3.97 0.33
C LEU A 98 -5.82 -3.50 0.93
N GLN A 99 -5.76 -2.50 1.80
CA GLN A 99 -6.97 -1.84 2.27
C GLN A 99 -7.35 -0.76 1.27
N CYS A 100 -8.63 -0.67 0.92
CA CYS A 100 -9.12 0.43 0.10
C CYS A 100 -9.02 1.74 0.91
N CYS A 101 -8.41 2.75 0.31
CA CYS A 101 -8.37 4.11 0.83
C CYS A 101 -9.26 5.00 -0.03
N THR A 102 -9.94 5.94 0.60
CA THR A 102 -10.67 7.00 -0.09
C THR A 102 -9.98 8.31 0.17
N PHE A 103 -9.73 9.07 -0.88
CA PHE A 103 -9.12 10.39 -0.78
C PHE A 103 -9.91 11.38 -1.62
N GLU A 104 -10.39 12.47 -1.01
CA GLU A 104 -11.32 13.41 -1.66
C GLU A 104 -10.71 14.05 -2.91
N GLY A 105 -9.43 14.41 -2.88
CA GLY A 105 -8.75 15.03 -4.03
C GLY A 105 -8.62 14.11 -5.24
N LEU A 106 -8.81 12.78 -5.11
CA LEU A 106 -8.86 11.86 -6.24
C LEU A 106 -10.10 12.04 -7.10
N ARG A 107 -11.13 12.79 -6.67
CA ARG A 107 -12.32 13.07 -7.49
C ARG A 107 -12.02 13.81 -8.79
N PHE A 108 -10.87 14.49 -8.87
CA PHE A 108 -10.38 15.18 -10.07
C PHE A 108 -9.30 14.38 -10.80
N SER A 109 -8.96 13.19 -10.32
CA SER A 109 -7.95 12.34 -10.95
C SER A 109 -8.48 11.75 -12.25
N GLN A 110 -7.54 11.44 -13.15
CA GLN A 110 -7.81 10.78 -14.41
C GLN A 110 -6.96 9.52 -14.51
N ILE A 111 -7.48 8.49 -15.18
CA ILE A 111 -6.71 7.26 -15.42
C ILE A 111 -5.70 7.56 -16.52
N VAL A 112 -4.41 7.50 -16.18
CA VAL A 112 -3.30 7.75 -17.11
C VAL A 112 -2.80 6.47 -17.80
N GLY A 113 -3.00 5.30 -17.19
CA GLY A 113 -2.57 4.03 -17.76
C GLY A 113 -2.80 2.83 -16.84
N VAL A 114 -2.53 1.63 -17.38
CA VAL A 114 -2.52 0.36 -16.64
C VAL A 114 -1.31 -0.44 -17.11
N THR A 115 -0.51 -0.92 -16.15
CA THR A 115 0.73 -1.63 -16.43
C THR A 115 0.75 -2.97 -15.70
N PRO A 116 1.00 -4.10 -16.39
CA PRO A 116 1.27 -5.38 -15.72
C PRO A 116 2.64 -5.32 -15.03
N ILE A 117 2.74 -5.93 -13.85
CA ILE A 117 3.97 -5.98 -13.05
C ILE A 117 4.28 -7.43 -12.72
N GLY A 118 5.45 -7.91 -13.14
CA GLY A 118 5.98 -9.23 -12.87
C GLY A 118 6.93 -9.27 -11.67
N PRO A 119 7.39 -10.48 -11.28
CA PRO A 119 8.39 -10.62 -10.21
C PRO A 119 9.71 -9.91 -10.56
N GLY A 120 10.23 -9.13 -9.62
CA GLY A 120 11.42 -8.29 -9.77
C GLY A 120 11.15 -6.94 -10.45
N GLU A 121 9.90 -6.63 -10.79
CA GLU A 121 9.53 -5.37 -11.44
C GLU A 121 8.86 -4.42 -10.45
N ALA A 122 8.97 -3.12 -10.75
CA ALA A 122 8.32 -2.06 -10.00
C ALA A 122 7.71 -1.03 -10.95
N VAL A 123 6.62 -0.41 -10.50
CA VAL A 123 6.01 0.76 -11.14
C VAL A 123 5.93 1.87 -10.10
N THR A 124 6.34 3.06 -10.52
CA THR A 124 6.41 4.25 -9.66
C THR A 124 5.73 5.41 -10.37
N GLY A 125 4.73 5.99 -9.71
CA GLY A 125 4.14 7.29 -10.04
C GLY A 125 4.93 8.42 -9.38
N GLY A 126 4.24 9.46 -8.90
CA GLY A 126 4.86 10.59 -8.21
C GLY A 126 4.62 11.94 -8.88
N GLU A 127 5.47 12.92 -8.59
CA GLU A 127 5.33 14.29 -9.09
C GLU A 127 5.45 14.36 -10.61
N VAL A 128 4.47 15.01 -11.24
CA VAL A 128 4.54 15.38 -12.64
C VAL A 128 4.93 16.84 -12.72
N VAL A 129 6.10 17.10 -13.28
CA VAL A 129 6.69 18.44 -13.40
C VAL A 129 6.69 18.88 -14.85
N ARG A 130 6.20 20.10 -15.11
CA ARG A 130 6.39 20.81 -16.39
C ARG A 130 6.91 22.21 -16.12
N ASP A 131 7.91 22.62 -16.89
CA ASP A 131 8.56 23.93 -16.78
C ASP A 131 9.06 24.25 -15.36
N GLY A 132 9.58 23.23 -14.66
CA GLY A 132 10.06 23.36 -13.27
C GLY A 132 8.96 23.50 -12.21
N ARG A 133 7.69 23.43 -12.61
CA ARG A 133 6.54 23.46 -11.70
C ARG A 133 5.87 22.10 -11.63
N GLN A 134 5.60 21.63 -10.41
CA GLN A 134 4.74 20.47 -10.21
C GLN A 134 3.31 20.83 -10.62
N ILE A 135 2.77 20.10 -11.59
CA ILE A 135 1.43 20.33 -12.15
C ILE A 135 0.44 19.24 -11.75
N SER A 136 0.91 18.04 -11.43
CA SER A 136 0.09 16.93 -10.93
C SER A 136 0.93 15.94 -10.12
N PHE A 137 0.27 14.92 -9.60
CA PHE A 137 0.89 13.80 -8.89
C PHE A 137 0.18 12.51 -9.32
N ASP A 138 0.95 11.56 -9.84
CA ASP A 138 0.44 10.26 -10.28
C ASP A 138 0.35 9.31 -9.09
N VAL A 139 -0.81 8.67 -8.94
CA VAL A 139 -1.10 7.71 -7.87
C VAL A 139 -1.48 6.34 -8.44
N ILE A 140 -1.34 5.31 -7.62
CA ILE A 140 -1.77 3.96 -7.95
C ILE A 140 -3.16 3.73 -7.33
N ALA A 141 -4.20 3.81 -8.15
CA ALA A 141 -5.58 3.75 -7.67
C ALA A 141 -6.10 2.32 -7.41
N ASN A 142 -5.56 1.30 -8.11
CA ASN A 142 -6.03 -0.07 -7.97
C ASN A 142 -4.97 -1.08 -8.42
N ILE A 143 -4.93 -2.24 -7.77
CA ILE A 143 -4.00 -3.32 -8.07
C ILE A 143 -4.78 -4.62 -8.01
N ARG A 144 -4.62 -5.47 -9.03
CA ARG A 144 -5.22 -6.80 -9.05
C ARG A 144 -4.17 -7.85 -9.35
N LYS A 145 -4.20 -8.94 -8.60
CA LYS A 145 -3.38 -10.13 -8.90
C LYS A 145 -4.02 -10.87 -10.07
N VAL A 146 -3.28 -11.04 -11.16
CA VAL A 146 -3.67 -11.88 -12.28
C VAL A 146 -2.90 -13.19 -12.16
N VAL A 147 -3.61 -14.31 -12.02
CA VAL A 147 -3.01 -15.65 -11.97
C VAL A 147 -3.48 -16.42 -13.18
N ASN A 148 -2.55 -16.94 -13.98
CA ASN A 148 -2.91 -17.83 -15.08
C ASN A 148 -3.17 -19.24 -14.52
N SER A 149 -4.33 -19.81 -14.83
CA SER A 149 -4.74 -21.13 -14.34
C SER A 149 -3.87 -22.28 -14.86
N ALA A 150 -3.03 -22.02 -15.87
CA ALA A 150 -2.11 -23.00 -16.47
C ALA A 150 -0.73 -23.07 -15.80
N ASP A 151 -0.45 -22.25 -14.77
CA ASP A 151 0.86 -22.22 -14.12
C ASP A 151 0.97 -23.34 -13.06
N PRO A 152 1.85 -24.35 -13.25
CA PRO A 152 1.87 -25.57 -12.43
C PRO A 152 2.49 -25.39 -11.04
N LYS A 153 2.86 -24.15 -10.64
CA LYS A 153 3.46 -23.84 -9.33
C LYS A 153 2.41 -23.47 -8.29
N MET A 154 1.22 -24.08 -8.34
CA MET A 154 0.17 -23.88 -7.32
C MET A 154 0.11 -24.95 -6.26
#